data_AF-A0A9E2ZT12-F1
#
_entry.id   AF-A0A9E2ZT12-F1
#
_cell.length_a   1.000
_cell.length_b   1.000
_cell.length_c   1.000
_cell.angle_alpha   90.00
_cell.angle_beta   90.00
_cell.angle_gamma   90.00
#
_symmetry.space_group_name_H-M   'P 1'
#
loop_
_entity.id
_entity.type
_entity.pdbx_description
1 polymer ?
#
loop_
_entity_poly.entity_id
_entity_poly.type
_entity_poly.pdbx_seq_one_letter_code
_entity_poly.pdbx_strand_id
1 'polypeptide(L)'
;MELRRAWLPGAACLMAVLLAGLAGGCSSGPGPQATAGPYLTAWSRQDWAAMRQLTENAPADFTAVNAAAFRSLSVSRASITAGTMRQQGTAASEPISERLTLAGLGTVTVRSALHLVQVQGRWLVRWTPATIAPPLRAGDRLGLQTTWPARAAILGAGGAPLTTQGQVVTIGVAGMRVKDAATLRGALIAAGATASQADSAIAAAKAHPTYFEPVFTVSRARYQQLRPAIYPVPGTVFQAGTARSAITPGLAGGLVGAVGPVTAQELGQLGPPYDAASVVGHTGLEQAYERRLAGTPGATVAVLGPGGFRVATLATLPARPGTPVRTMIDPAVQRAAEAALSGEKKSAALVAVNAGTGAVLAAVSVNSGEFDQAIDGGFPPGSTFKVITSAALLGHGITPASPASCPPATTVDGEVFRNAEGEAPVSTVLQAFTESCNTAFIQLAAGHLARADLPAAAAMFGVGRSPHLGLAAFGGSVPQPSDEADLAATAIGQGRVLMSPLAMAMVAAAADTGTTRSPSLVTGAAGASGGTVIGTLPAATVSDLHQMMASVVARGTAAGQGLPGGTYAKTGTAEYGTGTPLKTDAWLMGFRGNIAFAALVVDSSGNGGPTCGPIVARFLGGLPG
;
A
#
# COMPACT_ATOMS: atom_id res chain seq x y z
N MET A 1 -22.65 49.61 -4.47
CA MET A 1 -22.52 51.07 -4.56
C MET A 1 -23.48 51.69 -3.56
N GLU A 2 -23.09 51.74 -2.28
CA GLU A 2 -23.64 52.67 -1.29
C GLU A 2 -22.55 52.92 -0.25
N LEU A 3 -22.33 54.21 -0.01
CA LEU A 3 -21.30 54.80 0.82
C LEU A 3 -21.73 54.87 2.28
N ARG A 4 -20.75 54.87 3.19
CA ARG A 4 -20.55 55.82 4.32
C ARG A 4 -19.59 55.19 5.34
N ARG A 5 -18.65 55.87 6.00
CA ARG A 5 -18.11 57.23 5.95
C ARG A 5 -16.85 57.19 6.82
N ALA A 6 -15.72 57.66 6.30
CA ALA A 6 -14.53 58.00 7.08
C ALA A 6 -14.70 59.38 7.70
N TRP A 7 -14.27 59.55 8.96
CA TRP A 7 -14.07 60.85 9.61
C TRP A 7 -12.76 60.85 10.40
N LEU A 8 -11.85 61.72 9.96
CA LEU A 8 -10.80 62.44 10.72
C LEU A 8 -11.13 63.94 10.50
N PRO A 9 -10.56 64.94 11.21
CA PRO A 9 -9.59 64.93 12.32
C PRO A 9 -10.01 65.86 13.50
N GLY A 10 -9.18 65.95 14.54
CA GLY A 10 -9.32 66.98 15.58
C GLY A 10 -8.10 67.07 16.49
N ALA A 11 -7.15 67.93 16.12
CA ALA A 11 -6.03 68.33 16.97
C ALA A 11 -6.45 69.52 17.85
N ALA A 12 -6.15 69.48 19.15
CA ALA A 12 -6.02 70.67 19.98
C ALA A 12 -5.11 70.39 21.18
N CYS A 13 -4.09 71.22 21.28
CA CYS A 13 -3.05 71.28 22.29
C CYS A 13 -3.57 71.46 23.72
N LEU A 14 -2.88 70.87 24.69
CA LEU A 14 -2.60 71.55 25.96
C LEU A 14 -1.29 71.02 26.56
N MET A 15 -0.27 71.87 26.50
CA MET A 15 0.98 71.76 27.24
C MET A 15 0.72 71.95 28.74
N ALA A 16 1.26 71.06 29.56
CA ALA A 16 1.68 71.40 30.92
C ALA A 16 3.04 70.74 31.17
N VAL A 17 4.08 71.56 30.99
CA VAL A 17 5.45 71.28 31.41
C VAL A 17 5.52 71.42 32.93
N LEU A 18 5.99 70.39 33.62
CA LEU A 18 6.52 70.49 34.97
C LEU A 18 7.88 69.79 34.99
N LEU A 19 8.91 70.64 34.95
CA LEU A 19 10.34 70.35 35.03
C LEU A 19 10.78 70.58 36.47
N ALA A 20 11.17 69.51 37.17
CA ALA A 20 12.04 69.50 38.35
C ALA A 20 12.36 68.03 38.68
N GLY A 21 13.59 67.51 38.69
CA GLY A 21 14.90 68.10 38.47
C GLY A 21 15.90 66.99 38.09
N LEU A 22 16.96 67.42 37.43
CA LEU A 22 18.10 66.61 36.98
C LEU A 22 18.98 66.17 38.16
N ALA A 23 19.28 64.87 38.25
CA ALA A 23 20.61 64.34 38.56
C ALA A 23 20.60 62.80 38.44
N GLY A 24 21.13 62.28 37.33
CA GLY A 24 21.25 60.84 37.10
C GLY A 24 21.70 60.52 35.67
N GLY A 25 22.96 60.82 35.38
CA GLY A 25 23.74 60.55 34.16
C GLY A 25 23.05 59.87 32.97
N CYS A 26 22.99 60.58 31.84
CA CYS A 26 22.87 59.99 30.52
C CYS A 26 24.05 59.04 30.28
N SER A 27 23.85 57.72 30.43
CA SER A 27 24.77 56.74 29.85
C SER A 27 24.41 56.56 28.38
N SER A 28 25.12 57.26 27.50
CA SER A 28 24.96 57.23 26.04
C SER A 28 25.53 55.95 25.43
N GLY A 29 24.91 54.81 25.75
CA GLY A 29 25.17 53.52 25.10
C GLY A 29 23.85 52.90 24.62
N PRO A 30 23.87 52.07 23.57
CA PRO A 30 22.68 51.35 23.13
C PRO A 30 22.12 50.50 24.28
N GLY A 31 20.80 50.54 24.49
CA GLY A 31 20.11 49.77 25.54
C GLY A 31 20.18 48.24 25.32
N PRO A 32 19.78 47.43 26.31
CA PRO A 32 19.86 45.97 26.25
C PRO A 32 19.14 45.34 25.04
N GLN A 33 18.13 46.00 24.48
CA GLN A 33 17.41 45.58 23.28
C GLN A 33 18.32 45.48 22.04
N ALA A 34 19.37 46.30 21.96
CA ALA A 34 20.33 46.26 20.86
C ALA A 34 21.14 44.95 20.81
N THR A 35 21.23 44.23 21.93
CA THR A 35 21.82 42.88 22.01
C THR A 35 20.74 41.80 21.91
N ALA A 36 19.61 41.97 22.62
CA ALA A 36 18.55 40.96 22.68
C ALA A 36 17.93 40.67 21.30
N GLY A 37 17.54 41.70 20.54
CA GLY A 37 16.90 41.52 19.23
C GLY A 37 17.76 40.72 18.24
N PRO A 38 19.03 41.11 18.00
CA PRO A 38 19.94 40.34 17.17
C PRO A 38 20.20 38.92 17.69
N TYR A 39 20.30 38.73 19.01
CA TYR A 39 20.47 37.39 19.60
C TYR A 39 19.29 36.46 19.30
N LEU A 40 18.06 36.92 19.51
CA LEU A 40 16.84 36.12 19.24
C LEU A 40 16.66 35.85 17.74
N THR A 41 17.08 36.80 16.89
CA THR A 41 17.09 36.62 15.43
C THR A 41 18.10 35.55 15.01
N ALA A 42 19.32 35.64 15.53
CA ALA A 42 20.37 34.64 15.29
C ALA A 42 19.92 33.25 15.78
N TRP A 43 19.31 33.19 16.97
CA TRP A 43 18.77 31.95 17.52
C TRP A 43 17.67 31.35 16.64
N SER A 44 16.72 32.16 16.15
CA SER A 44 15.66 31.69 15.26
C SER A 44 16.21 31.11 13.95
N ARG A 45 17.36 31.62 13.50
CA ARG A 45 18.09 31.16 12.30
C ARG A 45 19.11 30.06 12.58
N GLN A 46 19.25 29.63 13.83
CA GLN A 46 20.27 28.66 14.27
C GLN A 46 21.71 29.13 14.00
N ASP A 47 21.94 30.44 14.02
CA ASP A 47 23.26 31.06 13.89
C ASP A 47 23.95 31.12 15.26
N TRP A 48 24.51 29.97 15.65
CA TRP A 48 25.18 29.80 16.94
C TRP A 48 26.43 30.67 17.08
N ALA A 49 27.08 31.03 15.96
CA ALA A 49 28.27 31.86 15.96
C ALA A 49 27.92 33.32 16.29
N ALA A 50 26.88 33.86 15.65
CA ALA A 50 26.37 35.20 15.96
C ALA A 50 25.84 35.28 17.40
N MET A 51 25.13 34.25 17.88
CA MET A 51 24.70 34.20 19.29
C MET A 51 25.89 34.22 20.26
N ARG A 52 26.97 33.49 19.95
CA ARG A 52 28.17 33.41 20.80
C ARG A 52 28.86 34.78 20.94
N GLN A 53 28.91 35.57 19.88
CA GLN A 53 29.50 36.92 19.90
C GLN A 53 28.75 37.90 20.82
N LEU A 54 27.46 37.65 21.04
CA LEU A 54 26.57 38.46 21.88
C LEU A 54 26.46 37.93 23.31
N THR A 55 27.20 36.88 23.67
CA THR A 55 27.13 36.19 24.97
C THR A 55 28.32 36.56 25.85
N GLU A 56 28.07 36.87 27.12
CA GLU A 56 29.09 37.08 28.15
C GLU A 56 29.81 35.77 28.43
N ASN A 57 31.14 35.72 28.24
CA ASN A 57 32.00 34.58 28.58
C ASN A 57 31.41 33.23 28.11
N ALA A 58 30.99 33.17 26.85
CA ALA A 58 30.31 31.99 26.30
C ALA A 58 31.10 30.69 26.57
N PRO A 59 30.49 29.68 27.22
CA PRO A 59 31.14 28.41 27.51
C PRO A 59 31.72 27.73 26.28
N ALA A 60 32.76 26.90 26.46
CA ALA A 60 33.42 26.21 25.36
C ALA A 60 32.42 25.41 24.50
N ASP A 61 31.46 24.75 25.15
CA ASP A 61 30.41 23.90 24.58
C ASP A 61 29.14 24.65 24.16
N PHE A 62 29.08 25.98 24.26
CA PHE A 62 27.90 26.81 23.95
C PHE A 62 27.22 26.41 22.62
N THR A 63 28.00 26.33 21.54
CA THR A 63 27.48 25.96 20.21
C THR A 63 26.96 24.52 20.19
N ALA A 64 27.67 23.59 20.84
CA ALA A 64 27.28 22.19 20.87
C ALA A 64 25.96 21.99 21.61
N VAL A 65 25.77 22.65 22.76
CA VAL A 65 24.55 22.57 23.58
C VAL A 65 23.34 23.14 22.85
N ASN A 66 23.44 24.36 22.29
CA ASN A 66 22.32 24.97 21.55
C ASN A 66 21.95 24.16 20.30
N ALA A 67 22.94 23.69 19.54
CA ALA A 67 22.68 22.86 18.37
C ALA A 67 22.11 21.49 18.75
N ALA A 68 22.54 20.89 19.87
CA ALA A 68 21.99 19.63 20.37
C ALA A 68 20.53 19.77 20.82
N ALA A 69 20.14 20.90 21.43
CA ALA A 69 18.75 21.16 21.81
C ALA A 69 17.80 21.13 20.59
N PHE A 70 18.23 21.68 19.46
CA PHE A 70 17.43 21.67 18.22
C PHE A 70 17.43 20.30 17.54
N ARG A 71 18.60 19.66 17.45
CA ARG A 71 18.73 18.32 16.84
C ARG A 71 17.94 17.25 17.61
N SER A 72 18.04 17.24 18.94
CA SER A 72 17.37 16.25 19.80
C SER A 72 15.83 16.30 19.71
N LEU A 73 15.27 17.46 19.40
CA LEU A 73 13.84 17.65 19.19
C LEU A 73 13.43 17.58 17.70
N SER A 74 14.38 17.36 16.79
CA SER A 74 14.15 17.40 15.34
C SER A 74 13.47 18.71 14.90
N VAL A 75 13.95 19.85 15.38
CA VAL A 75 13.40 21.18 15.04
C VAL A 75 13.68 21.50 13.58
N SER A 76 12.62 21.66 12.78
CA SER A 76 12.68 22.06 11.38
C SER A 76 12.54 23.57 11.17
N ARG A 77 11.90 24.26 12.11
CA ARG A 77 11.75 25.72 12.12
C ARG A 77 11.63 26.21 13.56
N ALA A 78 12.25 27.35 13.86
CA ALA A 78 12.07 28.03 15.13
C ALA A 78 11.73 29.51 14.93
N SER A 79 10.97 30.05 15.85
CA SER A 79 10.74 31.48 16.01
C SER A 79 10.78 31.81 17.48
N ILE A 80 11.75 32.61 17.89
CA ILE A 80 11.90 33.07 19.26
C ILE A 80 11.46 34.53 19.32
N THR A 81 10.47 34.81 20.16
CA THR A 81 9.84 36.12 20.29
C THR A 81 10.07 36.71 21.66
N ALA A 82 10.38 38.00 21.69
CA ALA A 82 10.57 38.77 22.90
C ALA A 82 9.23 39.17 23.54
N GLY A 83 9.18 39.16 24.87
CA GLY A 83 8.16 39.78 25.68
C GLY A 83 8.53 41.21 26.06
N THR A 84 8.15 41.64 27.26
CA THR A 84 8.49 42.97 27.77
C THR A 84 9.78 42.92 28.60
N MET A 85 10.81 43.61 28.12
CA MET A 85 12.08 43.73 28.81
C MET A 85 11.97 44.53 30.12
N ARG A 86 12.61 44.02 31.18
CA ARG A 86 12.75 44.67 32.48
C ARG A 86 14.22 44.93 32.74
N GLN A 87 14.61 46.19 32.82
CA GLN A 87 15.98 46.61 33.12
C GLN A 87 16.07 47.15 34.55
N GLN A 88 17.13 46.78 35.26
CA GLN A 88 17.47 47.29 36.59
C GLN A 88 18.99 47.50 36.66
N GLY A 89 19.41 48.76 36.62
CA GLY A 89 20.84 49.11 36.58
C GLY A 89 21.56 48.46 35.39
N THR A 90 22.58 47.67 35.69
CA THR A 90 23.42 46.93 34.72
C THR A 90 22.90 45.53 34.41
N ALA A 91 21.70 45.16 34.86
CA ALA A 91 21.07 43.89 34.54
C ALA A 91 19.74 44.11 33.81
N ALA A 92 19.39 43.18 32.91
CA ALA A 92 18.08 43.15 32.27
C ALA A 92 17.58 41.71 32.13
N SER A 93 16.26 41.54 32.13
CA SER A 93 15.59 40.27 31.87
C SER A 93 14.42 40.47 30.94
N GLU A 94 14.28 39.59 29.96
CA GLU A 94 13.21 39.63 28.98
C GLU A 94 12.58 38.23 28.89
N PRO A 95 11.28 38.07 29.23
CA PRO A 95 10.58 36.83 28.97
C PRO A 95 10.60 36.53 27.47
N ILE A 96 10.80 35.27 27.08
CA ILE A 96 10.78 34.86 25.67
C ILE A 96 9.87 33.67 25.46
N SER A 97 9.30 33.60 24.25
CA SER A 97 8.51 32.45 23.79
C SER A 97 9.17 31.84 22.56
N GLU A 98 9.57 30.59 22.69
CA GLU A 98 10.24 29.77 21.68
C GLU A 98 9.21 28.88 21.00
N ARG A 99 8.77 29.28 19.80
CA ARG A 99 7.86 28.49 18.97
C ARG A 99 8.68 27.57 18.08
N LEU A 100 8.72 26.27 18.42
CA LEU A 100 9.53 25.25 17.76
C LEU A 100 8.63 24.32 16.95
N THR A 101 8.82 24.27 15.63
CA THR A 101 8.19 23.27 14.76
C THR A 101 9.06 22.04 14.71
N LEU A 102 8.52 20.93 15.22
CA LEU A 102 9.15 19.62 15.27
C LEU A 102 8.75 18.86 14.01
N ALA A 103 9.73 18.30 13.30
CA ALA A 103 9.51 17.59 12.04
C ALA A 103 8.48 16.46 12.22
N GLY A 104 7.40 16.51 11.44
CA GLY A 104 6.35 15.47 11.45
C GLY A 104 5.39 15.48 12.65
N LEU A 105 5.58 16.34 13.66
CA LEU A 105 4.77 16.35 14.89
C LEU A 105 3.94 17.63 15.08
N GLY A 106 4.41 18.76 14.55
CA GLY A 106 3.75 20.06 14.70
C GLY A 106 4.56 21.02 15.57
N THR A 107 3.90 22.02 16.15
CA THR A 107 4.59 23.13 16.81
C THR A 107 4.35 23.13 18.32
N VAL A 108 5.43 23.18 19.10
CA VAL A 108 5.41 23.41 20.55
C VAL A 108 5.82 24.85 20.87
N THR A 109 5.45 25.32 22.06
CA THR A 109 5.94 26.59 22.60
C THR A 109 6.62 26.32 23.93
N VAL A 110 7.91 26.65 24.03
CA VAL A 110 8.65 26.66 25.29
C VAL A 110 8.77 28.11 25.75
N ARG A 111 8.57 28.35 27.05
CA ARG A 111 8.69 29.68 27.65
C ARG A 111 9.92 29.71 28.54
N SER A 112 10.72 30.75 28.39
CA SER A 112 11.97 30.97 29.14
C SER A 112 12.21 32.46 29.34
N ALA A 113 13.40 32.84 29.80
CA ALA A 113 13.78 34.23 29.95
C ALA A 113 15.22 34.44 29.47
N LEU A 114 15.43 35.50 28.69
CA LEU A 114 16.74 35.98 28.32
C LEU A 114 17.26 36.92 29.42
N HIS A 115 18.43 36.62 29.98
CA HIS A 115 19.09 37.46 30.96
C HIS A 115 20.28 38.18 30.30
N LEU A 116 20.40 39.48 30.55
CA LEU A 116 21.47 40.31 30.02
C LEU A 116 22.18 41.07 31.14
N VAL A 117 23.46 41.35 30.93
CA VAL A 117 24.29 42.18 31.79
C VAL A 117 25.10 43.17 30.96
N GLN A 118 25.33 44.35 31.51
CA GLN A 118 26.22 45.34 30.94
C GLN A 118 27.65 45.16 31.47
N VAL A 119 28.59 44.85 30.58
CA VAL A 119 30.03 44.71 30.87
C VAL A 119 30.79 45.76 30.08
N GLN A 120 31.53 46.63 30.76
CA GLN A 120 32.30 47.73 30.14
C GLN A 120 31.47 48.57 29.15
N GLY A 121 30.21 48.88 29.50
CA GLY A 121 29.30 49.68 28.67
C GLY A 121 28.56 48.90 27.57
N ARG A 122 28.91 47.64 27.30
CA ARG A 122 28.27 46.77 26.31
C ARG A 122 27.32 45.77 26.95
N TRP A 123 26.10 45.67 26.44
CA TRP A 123 25.15 44.65 26.87
C TRP A 123 25.47 43.30 26.23
N LEU A 124 25.48 42.25 27.04
CA LEU A 124 25.75 40.87 26.65
C LEU A 124 24.71 39.94 27.28
N VAL A 125 24.41 38.83 26.60
CA VAL A 125 23.56 37.77 27.15
C VAL A 125 24.33 37.00 28.21
N ARG A 126 23.79 36.91 29.41
CA ARG A 126 24.30 36.02 30.46
C ARG A 126 23.70 34.64 30.24
N TRP A 127 24.36 33.84 29.42
CA TRP A 127 23.85 32.54 29.02
C TRP A 127 24.11 31.46 30.07
N THR A 128 23.08 30.68 30.33
CA THR A 128 23.14 29.35 30.98
C THR A 128 22.25 28.39 30.21
N PRO A 129 22.32 27.06 30.42
CA PRO A 129 21.37 26.13 29.82
C PRO A 129 19.89 26.49 30.10
N ALA A 130 19.59 27.15 31.23
CA ALA A 130 18.26 27.63 31.56
C ALA A 130 17.70 28.68 30.57
N THR A 131 18.57 29.30 29.75
CA THR A 131 18.17 30.19 28.65
C THR A 131 17.40 29.42 27.58
N ILE A 132 17.76 28.16 27.32
CA ILE A 132 17.11 27.28 26.33
C ILE A 132 15.79 26.72 26.90
N ALA A 133 15.79 26.30 28.15
CA ALA A 133 14.58 25.89 28.85
C ALA A 133 14.81 26.02 30.36
N PRO A 134 13.90 26.64 31.14
CA PRO A 134 14.15 26.98 32.54
C PRO A 134 14.66 25.83 33.44
N PRO A 135 14.17 24.58 33.31
CA PRO A 135 14.67 23.47 34.14
C PRO A 135 15.96 22.82 33.61
N LEU A 136 16.50 23.23 32.45
CA LEU A 136 17.71 22.67 31.86
C LEU A 136 18.96 23.14 32.63
N ARG A 137 19.77 22.19 33.09
CA ARG A 137 21.04 22.46 33.78
C ARG A 137 22.23 21.96 32.96
N ALA A 138 23.44 22.28 33.42
CA ALA A 138 24.66 21.75 32.80
C ALA A 138 24.68 20.22 32.88
N GLY A 139 24.94 19.54 31.75
CA GLY A 139 24.91 18.08 31.63
C GLY A 139 23.54 17.48 31.31
N ASP A 140 22.45 18.25 31.44
CA ASP A 140 21.13 17.84 30.98
C ASP A 140 21.02 17.99 29.45
N ARG A 141 20.00 17.35 28.87
CA ARG A 141 19.64 17.51 27.45
C ARG A 141 18.14 17.63 27.27
N LEU A 142 17.72 18.20 26.14
CA LEU A 142 16.34 18.06 25.70
C LEU A 142 16.13 16.66 25.11
N GLY A 143 14.92 16.12 25.29
CA GLY A 143 14.52 14.83 24.79
C GLY A 143 13.09 14.88 24.26
N LEU A 144 12.86 14.09 23.21
CA LEU A 144 11.56 13.92 22.58
C LEU A 144 11.12 12.47 22.79
N GLN A 145 10.00 12.27 23.49
CA GLN A 145 9.38 10.95 23.66
C GLN A 145 8.10 10.92 22.84
N THR A 146 8.02 10.05 21.84
CA THR A 146 6.85 9.89 20.98
C THR A 146 6.01 8.68 21.40
N THR A 147 4.71 8.74 21.14
CA THR A 147 3.82 7.60 21.34
C THR A 147 2.80 7.56 20.21
N TRP A 148 2.89 6.51 19.39
CA TRP A 148 1.96 6.30 18.29
C TRP A 148 0.55 5.97 18.82
N PRO A 149 -0.52 6.54 18.23
CA PRO A 149 -1.86 6.10 18.53
C PRO A 149 -2.09 4.68 18.01
N ALA A 150 -3.21 4.07 18.41
CA ALA A 150 -3.62 2.80 17.82
C ALA A 150 -3.79 2.96 16.30
N ARG A 151 -3.16 2.05 15.55
CA ARG A 151 -3.22 2.01 14.09
C ARG A 151 -4.66 1.78 13.63
N ALA A 152 -5.17 2.64 12.74
CA ALA A 152 -6.55 2.61 12.27
C ALA A 152 -6.88 1.35 11.46
N ALA A 153 -8.12 0.90 11.51
CA ALA A 153 -8.54 -0.37 10.91
C ALA A 153 -8.50 -0.35 9.37
N ILE A 154 -8.26 -1.51 8.76
CA ILE A 154 -8.64 -1.77 7.37
C ILE A 154 -9.98 -2.49 7.40
N LEU A 155 -10.96 -1.94 6.69
CA LEU A 155 -12.35 -2.36 6.70
C LEU A 155 -12.77 -2.80 5.30
N GLY A 156 -13.56 -3.85 5.20
CA GLY A 156 -14.22 -4.31 3.99
C GLY A 156 -15.60 -3.68 3.80
N ALA A 157 -16.38 -4.30 2.92
CA ALA A 157 -17.76 -3.94 2.63
C ALA A 157 -18.59 -3.88 3.92
N GLY A 158 -19.49 -2.90 4.00
CA GLY A 158 -20.32 -2.66 5.19
C GLY A 158 -19.54 -2.24 6.44
N GLY A 159 -18.22 -1.99 6.35
CA GLY A 159 -17.38 -1.65 7.50
C GLY A 159 -16.89 -2.85 8.31
N ALA A 160 -17.02 -4.06 7.78
CA ALA A 160 -16.52 -5.27 8.45
C ALA A 160 -14.99 -5.23 8.58
N PRO A 161 -14.38 -5.63 9.71
CA PRO A 161 -12.93 -5.60 9.87
C PRO A 161 -12.25 -6.61 8.95
N LEU A 162 -11.21 -6.19 8.23
CA LEU A 162 -10.30 -7.07 7.48
C LEU A 162 -9.01 -7.37 8.24
N THR A 163 -8.79 -6.67 9.35
CA THR A 163 -7.69 -6.88 10.27
C THR A 163 -8.21 -7.23 11.65
N THR A 164 -7.53 -8.14 12.33
CA THR A 164 -7.76 -8.45 13.74
C THR A 164 -6.48 -8.19 14.54
N GLN A 165 -6.62 -7.95 15.83
CA GLN A 165 -5.50 -8.05 16.77
C GLN A 165 -5.46 -9.47 17.29
N GLY A 166 -4.50 -10.23 16.80
CA GLY A 166 -4.31 -11.63 17.16
C GLY A 166 -3.13 -11.81 18.09
N GLN A 167 -3.18 -12.86 18.90
CA GLN A 167 -1.97 -13.36 19.54
C GLN A 167 -1.04 -13.88 18.45
N VAL A 168 0.22 -13.45 18.52
CA VAL A 168 1.28 -13.88 17.62
C VAL A 168 2.41 -14.51 18.41
N VAL A 169 3.26 -15.24 17.69
CA VAL A 169 4.51 -15.76 18.21
C VAL A 169 5.62 -15.33 17.27
N THR A 170 6.56 -14.52 17.76
CA THR A 170 7.80 -14.22 17.06
C THR A 170 8.75 -15.39 17.25
N ILE A 171 9.12 -16.03 16.15
CA ILE A 171 10.11 -17.09 16.09
C ILE A 171 11.45 -16.40 15.90
N GLY A 172 12.36 -16.60 16.85
CA GLY A 172 13.70 -16.02 16.85
C GLY A 172 14.76 -17.05 17.18
N VAL A 173 16.01 -16.58 17.23
CA VAL A 173 17.19 -17.37 17.54
C VAL A 173 17.89 -16.79 18.77
N ALA A 174 18.44 -17.65 19.63
CA ALA A 174 19.40 -17.25 20.65
C ALA A 174 20.70 -18.05 20.47
N GLY A 175 21.81 -17.33 20.27
CA GLY A 175 23.10 -17.92 19.85
C GLY A 175 23.61 -18.97 20.82
N MET A 176 23.44 -18.76 22.12
CA MET A 176 23.86 -19.71 23.17
C MET A 176 23.12 -21.06 23.12
N ARG A 177 21.98 -21.14 22.41
CA ARG A 177 21.18 -22.36 22.26
C ARG A 177 21.45 -23.09 20.93
N VAL A 178 22.17 -22.46 20.02
CA VAL A 178 22.48 -23.01 18.69
C VAL A 178 23.51 -24.12 18.84
N LYS A 179 23.15 -25.34 18.41
CA LYS A 179 24.06 -26.50 18.36
C LYS A 179 24.57 -26.76 16.95
N ASP A 180 23.68 -26.61 15.97
CA ASP A 180 23.97 -26.79 14.55
C ASP A 180 23.23 -25.69 13.76
N ALA A 181 24.00 -24.80 13.14
CA ALA A 181 23.49 -23.67 12.38
C ALA A 181 22.79 -24.10 11.07
N ALA A 182 23.24 -25.18 10.43
CA ALA A 182 22.65 -25.65 9.17
C ALA A 182 21.27 -26.26 9.42
N THR A 183 21.16 -27.11 10.45
CA THR A 183 19.88 -27.68 10.89
C THR A 183 18.89 -26.58 11.32
N LEU A 184 19.36 -25.60 12.09
CA LEU A 184 18.54 -24.45 12.51
C LEU A 184 18.03 -23.65 11.30
N ARG A 185 18.93 -23.31 10.36
CA ARG A 185 18.58 -22.58 9.14
C ARG A 185 17.52 -23.32 8.33
N GLY A 186 17.71 -24.62 8.11
CA GLY A 186 16.75 -25.46 7.37
C GLY A 186 15.37 -25.47 8.02
N ALA A 187 15.31 -25.58 9.36
CA ALA A 187 14.06 -25.55 10.09
C ALA A 187 13.35 -24.19 10.04
N LEU A 188 14.10 -23.08 10.13
CA LEU A 188 13.54 -21.73 10.00
C LEU A 188 12.93 -21.51 8.61
N ILE A 189 13.62 -21.95 7.56
CA ILE A 189 13.11 -21.86 6.17
C ILE A 189 11.86 -22.72 5.99
N ALA A 190 11.89 -23.97 6.47
CA ALA A 190 10.73 -24.85 6.42
C ALA A 190 9.52 -24.29 7.21
N ALA A 191 9.78 -23.53 8.28
CA ALA A 191 8.76 -22.86 9.07
C ALA A 191 8.23 -21.56 8.43
N GLY A 192 8.86 -21.07 7.36
CA GLY A 192 8.40 -19.94 6.55
C GLY A 192 9.35 -18.73 6.49
N ALA A 193 10.57 -18.81 7.03
CA ALA A 193 11.56 -17.75 6.85
C ALA A 193 12.17 -17.77 5.45
N THR A 194 12.54 -16.61 4.92
CA THR A 194 13.44 -16.56 3.77
C THR A 194 14.85 -17.01 4.19
N ALA A 195 15.64 -17.46 3.20
CA ALA A 195 17.06 -17.74 3.39
C ALA A 195 17.78 -16.55 4.04
N SER A 196 17.54 -15.34 3.54
CA SER A 196 18.15 -14.11 4.08
C SER A 196 17.77 -13.85 5.53
N GLN A 197 16.48 -13.95 5.89
CA GLN A 197 16.05 -13.74 7.27
C GLN A 197 16.71 -14.73 8.24
N ALA A 198 16.75 -16.01 7.85
CA ALA A 198 17.40 -17.04 8.66
C ALA A 198 18.91 -16.78 8.81
N ASP A 199 19.59 -16.47 7.71
CA ASP A 199 21.03 -16.22 7.70
C ASP A 199 21.42 -14.99 8.52
N SER A 200 20.70 -13.89 8.36
CA SER A 200 20.93 -12.66 9.12
C SER A 200 20.71 -12.85 10.62
N ALA A 201 19.63 -13.52 11.01
CA ALA A 201 19.32 -13.76 12.42
C ALA A 201 20.34 -14.70 13.08
N ILE A 202 20.78 -15.75 12.39
CA ILE A 202 21.82 -16.67 12.91
C ILE A 202 23.16 -15.93 13.07
N ALA A 203 23.54 -15.09 12.11
CA ALA A 203 24.75 -14.30 12.19
C ALA A 203 24.71 -13.30 13.36
N ALA A 204 23.60 -12.59 13.52
CA ALA A 204 23.38 -11.67 14.64
C ALA A 204 23.42 -12.41 15.99
N ALA A 205 22.79 -13.58 16.08
CA ALA A 205 22.73 -14.37 17.30
C ALA A 205 24.11 -14.91 17.69
N LYS A 206 24.96 -15.23 16.71
CA LYS A 206 26.36 -15.60 16.96
C LYS A 206 27.18 -14.43 17.50
N ALA A 207 26.93 -13.21 17.01
CA ALA A 207 27.59 -12.01 17.51
C ALA A 207 27.13 -11.62 18.93
N HIS A 208 25.86 -11.90 19.28
CA HIS A 208 25.27 -11.61 20.58
C HIS A 208 24.58 -12.86 21.18
N PRO A 209 25.33 -13.82 21.75
CA PRO A 209 24.80 -15.14 22.11
C PRO A 209 23.65 -15.17 23.13
N THR A 210 23.51 -14.13 23.95
CA THR A 210 22.48 -14.01 24.98
C THR A 210 21.23 -13.27 24.51
N TYR A 211 21.27 -12.67 23.31
CA TYR A 211 20.17 -11.87 22.81
C TYR A 211 19.13 -12.75 22.10
N PHE A 212 17.90 -12.25 22.11
CA PHE A 212 16.84 -12.78 21.28
C PHE A 212 16.90 -12.06 19.93
N GLU A 213 17.26 -12.78 18.88
CA GLU A 213 17.28 -12.26 17.51
C GLU A 213 16.01 -12.70 16.78
N PRO A 214 15.04 -11.80 16.54
CA PRO A 214 13.81 -12.16 15.84
C PRO A 214 14.10 -12.55 14.39
N VAL A 215 13.44 -13.61 13.90
CA VAL A 215 13.53 -14.05 12.49
C VAL A 215 12.27 -13.63 11.75
N PHE A 216 11.10 -14.09 12.23
CA PHE A 216 9.79 -13.76 11.66
C PHE A 216 8.66 -13.99 12.68
N THR A 217 7.47 -13.46 12.42
CA THR A 217 6.31 -13.55 13.32
C THR A 217 5.15 -14.26 12.63
N VAL A 218 4.48 -15.16 13.34
CA VAL A 218 3.30 -15.89 12.85
C VAL A 218 2.12 -15.78 13.82
N SER A 219 0.89 -16.04 13.36
CA SER A 219 -0.26 -16.14 14.26
C SER A 219 -0.08 -17.28 15.27
N ARG A 220 -0.70 -17.17 16.46
CA ARG A 220 -0.65 -18.25 17.47
C ARG A 220 -1.18 -19.58 16.94
N ALA A 221 -2.22 -19.56 16.10
CA ALA A 221 -2.75 -20.75 15.45
C ALA A 221 -1.74 -21.36 14.47
N ARG A 222 -1.08 -20.54 13.64
CA ARG A 222 -0.02 -21.01 12.74
C ARG A 222 1.18 -21.55 13.53
N TYR A 223 1.58 -20.88 14.61
CA TYR A 223 2.61 -21.39 15.50
C TYR A 223 2.24 -22.75 16.07
N GLN A 224 0.99 -22.97 16.50
CA GLN A 224 0.56 -24.29 16.99
C GLN A 224 0.69 -25.39 15.93
N GLN A 225 0.45 -25.09 14.65
CA GLN A 225 0.69 -26.01 13.54
C GLN A 225 2.19 -26.29 13.33
N LEU A 226 3.04 -25.26 13.42
CA LEU A 226 4.49 -25.37 13.22
C LEU A 226 5.24 -25.95 14.43
N ARG A 227 4.68 -25.78 15.63
CA ARG A 227 5.32 -26.06 16.92
C ARG A 227 5.94 -27.46 17.00
N PRO A 228 5.30 -28.55 16.55
CA PRO A 228 5.91 -29.87 16.60
C PRO A 228 7.24 -29.97 15.84
N ALA A 229 7.38 -29.23 14.73
CA ALA A 229 8.59 -29.24 13.91
C ALA A 229 9.64 -28.23 14.38
N ILE A 230 9.24 -27.00 14.74
CA ILE A 230 10.20 -25.91 15.01
C ILE A 230 10.65 -25.84 16.48
N TYR A 231 9.80 -26.19 17.45
CA TYR A 231 10.11 -26.07 18.88
C TYR A 231 11.28 -26.95 19.36
N PRO A 232 11.44 -28.19 18.86
CA PRO A 232 12.56 -29.05 19.28
C PRO A 232 13.93 -28.60 18.76
N VAL A 233 13.98 -27.70 17.77
CA VAL A 233 15.23 -27.33 17.09
C VAL A 233 16.09 -26.44 17.98
N PRO A 234 17.30 -26.90 18.39
CA PRO A 234 18.19 -26.11 19.24
C PRO A 234 18.56 -24.78 18.59
N GLY A 235 18.41 -23.69 19.34
CA GLY A 235 18.64 -22.33 18.87
C GLY A 235 17.36 -21.53 18.75
N THR A 236 16.21 -22.18 18.55
CA THR A 236 14.93 -21.48 18.42
C THR A 236 14.42 -20.94 19.78
N VAL A 237 13.89 -19.73 19.75
CA VAL A 237 13.24 -19.05 20.87
C VAL A 237 11.93 -18.44 20.38
N PHE A 238 10.93 -18.41 21.26
CA PHE A 238 9.56 -18.01 20.91
C PHE A 238 9.08 -16.95 21.88
N GLN A 239 8.70 -15.78 21.36
CA GLN A 239 8.11 -14.71 22.15
C GLN A 239 6.63 -14.55 21.76
N ALA A 240 5.74 -14.76 22.72
CA ALA A 240 4.33 -14.49 22.53
C ALA A 240 4.08 -12.98 22.60
N GLY A 241 3.23 -12.48 21.73
CA GLY A 241 2.81 -11.09 21.71
C GLY A 241 1.43 -10.94 21.11
N THR A 242 1.04 -9.70 20.86
CA THR A 242 -0.13 -9.36 20.07
C THR A 242 0.31 -8.56 18.87
N ALA A 243 -0.11 -8.94 17.69
CA ALA A 243 0.11 -8.14 16.50
C ALA A 243 -1.16 -8.09 15.66
N ARG A 244 -1.22 -7.03 14.89
CA ARG A 244 -2.24 -6.87 13.87
C ARG A 244 -1.95 -7.84 12.73
N SER A 245 -2.97 -8.57 12.30
CA SER A 245 -2.92 -9.42 11.12
C SER A 245 -4.20 -9.31 10.32
N ALA A 246 -4.16 -9.69 9.05
CA ALA A 246 -5.39 -9.90 8.30
C ALA A 246 -6.27 -10.99 8.97
N ILE A 247 -7.59 -10.91 8.74
CA ILE A 247 -8.55 -11.89 9.29
C ILE A 247 -8.46 -13.27 8.62
N THR A 248 -7.80 -13.35 7.47
CA THR A 248 -7.55 -14.60 6.76
C THR A 248 -6.13 -14.61 6.14
N PRO A 249 -5.56 -15.79 5.87
CA PRO A 249 -4.25 -15.88 5.21
C PRO A 249 -4.23 -15.29 3.79
N GLY A 250 -5.30 -15.45 3.00
CA GLY A 250 -5.34 -14.93 1.62
C GLY A 250 -5.31 -13.40 1.56
N LEU A 251 -5.91 -12.74 2.55
CA LEU A 251 -5.81 -11.29 2.70
C LEU A 251 -4.42 -10.80 3.11
N ALA A 252 -3.65 -11.61 3.85
CA ALA A 252 -2.37 -11.17 4.41
C ALA A 252 -1.28 -10.93 3.35
N GLY A 253 -1.28 -11.72 2.27
CA GLY A 253 -0.21 -11.69 1.25
C GLY A 253 -0.35 -10.57 0.22
N GLY A 254 -1.50 -10.48 -0.46
CA GLY A 254 -1.68 -9.55 -1.59
C GLY A 254 -2.39 -8.25 -1.24
N LEU A 255 -3.39 -8.30 -0.36
CA LEU A 255 -4.32 -7.19 -0.19
C LEU A 255 -4.08 -6.36 1.07
N VAL A 256 -4.30 -6.94 2.25
CA VAL A 256 -4.11 -6.23 3.53
C VAL A 256 -2.63 -5.97 3.74
N GLY A 257 -1.79 -6.97 3.53
CA GLY A 257 -0.35 -6.90 3.76
C GLY A 257 0.05 -7.12 5.21
N ALA A 258 1.33 -6.90 5.49
CA ALA A 258 1.96 -7.12 6.79
C ALA A 258 2.47 -5.82 7.42
N VAL A 259 2.58 -5.83 8.75
CA VAL A 259 3.24 -4.78 9.54
C VAL A 259 4.43 -5.35 10.29
N GLY A 260 5.46 -4.54 10.51
CA GLY A 260 6.69 -4.93 11.20
C GLY A 260 7.60 -3.75 11.50
N PRO A 261 8.75 -3.98 12.17
CA PRO A 261 9.73 -2.94 12.43
C PRO A 261 10.22 -2.28 11.13
N VAL A 262 10.32 -0.95 11.12
CA VAL A 262 10.74 -0.19 9.94
C VAL A 262 12.17 -0.56 9.51
N THR A 263 12.38 -0.71 8.21
CA THR A 263 13.72 -0.88 7.63
C THR A 263 14.42 0.46 7.45
N ALA A 264 15.75 0.47 7.30
CA ALA A 264 16.49 1.72 7.03
C ALA A 264 16.04 2.40 5.71
N GLN A 265 15.67 1.61 4.70
CA GLN A 265 15.14 2.12 3.42
C GLN A 265 13.78 2.79 3.62
N GLU A 266 12.84 2.12 4.29
CA GLU A 266 11.51 2.69 4.56
C GLU A 266 11.61 3.92 5.45
N LEU A 267 12.51 3.93 6.43
CA LEU A 267 12.75 5.10 7.28
C LEU A 267 13.24 6.29 6.44
N GLY A 268 14.10 6.05 5.45
CA GLY A 268 14.54 7.07 4.49
C GLY A 268 13.39 7.64 3.64
N GLN A 269 12.39 6.82 3.29
CA GLN A 269 11.22 7.23 2.52
C GLN A 269 10.15 7.92 3.38
N LEU A 270 9.89 7.39 4.58
CA LEU A 270 8.86 7.87 5.48
C LEU A 270 9.28 9.15 6.21
N GLY A 271 10.54 9.26 6.62
CA GLY A 271 11.08 10.39 7.37
C GLY A 271 10.39 10.63 8.72
N PRO A 272 10.68 11.75 9.40
CA PRO A 272 10.01 12.10 10.65
C PRO A 272 8.49 12.17 10.49
N PRO A 273 7.70 11.73 11.48
CA PRO A 273 8.12 11.40 12.85
C PRO A 273 8.49 9.91 13.06
N TYR A 274 8.67 9.15 11.98
CA TYR A 274 9.15 7.77 12.08
C TYR A 274 10.62 7.75 12.50
N ASP A 275 10.98 6.71 13.25
CA ASP A 275 12.31 6.44 13.77
C ASP A 275 12.61 4.93 13.70
N ALA A 276 13.83 4.51 14.06
CA ALA A 276 14.24 3.11 14.00
C ALA A 276 13.45 2.16 14.92
N ALA A 277 12.64 2.68 15.84
CA ALA A 277 11.78 1.88 16.72
C ALA A 277 10.34 1.79 16.18
N SER A 278 10.03 2.46 15.08
CA SER A 278 8.69 2.52 14.51
C SER A 278 8.28 1.20 13.87
N VAL A 279 6.99 0.87 13.97
CA VAL A 279 6.35 -0.27 13.30
C VAL A 279 5.49 0.27 12.15
N VAL A 280 5.74 -0.22 10.94
CA VAL A 280 5.13 0.27 9.69
C VAL A 280 4.56 -0.88 8.88
N GLY A 281 3.73 -0.58 7.89
CA GLY A 281 3.28 -1.51 6.88
C GLY A 281 4.35 -1.74 5.81
N HIS A 282 4.61 -3.01 5.51
CA HIS A 282 5.62 -3.44 4.55
C HIS A 282 5.05 -3.82 3.19
N THR A 283 3.79 -4.26 3.15
CA THR A 283 3.14 -4.70 1.91
C THR A 283 1.66 -4.30 1.89
N GLY A 284 1.01 -4.45 0.73
CA GLY A 284 -0.42 -4.27 0.55
C GLY A 284 -0.94 -2.89 1.01
N LEU A 285 -2.16 -2.88 1.53
CA LEU A 285 -2.83 -1.69 2.05
C LEU A 285 -2.15 -1.13 3.30
N GLU A 286 -1.51 -1.97 4.12
CA GLU A 286 -0.74 -1.52 5.27
C GLU A 286 0.39 -0.56 4.85
N GLN A 287 1.14 -0.90 3.80
CA GLN A 287 2.21 -0.04 3.27
C GLN A 287 1.65 1.14 2.47
N ALA A 288 0.75 0.87 1.52
CA ALA A 288 0.22 1.88 0.60
C ALA A 288 -0.48 3.04 1.34
N TYR A 289 -1.05 2.76 2.52
CA TYR A 289 -1.75 3.73 3.34
C TYR A 289 -1.08 3.96 4.70
N GLU A 290 0.23 3.71 4.83
CA GLU A 290 0.97 3.77 6.09
C GLU A 290 0.63 5.01 6.93
N ARG A 291 0.86 6.21 6.37
CA ARG A 291 0.62 7.47 7.09
C ARG A 291 -0.85 7.68 7.46
N ARG A 292 -1.78 7.21 6.64
CA ARG A 292 -3.22 7.31 6.90
C ARG A 292 -3.61 6.40 8.06
N LEU A 293 -3.09 5.17 8.08
CA LEU A 293 -3.37 4.16 9.09
C LEU A 293 -2.68 4.45 10.42
N ALA A 294 -1.42 4.89 10.40
CA ALA A 294 -0.65 5.21 11.59
C ALA A 294 -1.09 6.52 12.27
N GLY A 295 -1.53 7.51 11.49
CA GLY A 295 -1.84 8.84 12.01
C GLY A 295 -0.57 9.63 12.34
N THR A 296 -0.60 10.38 13.43
CA THR A 296 0.56 11.15 13.94
C THR A 296 0.77 10.84 15.41
N PRO A 297 1.99 10.51 15.85
CA PRO A 297 2.25 10.20 17.24
C PRO A 297 2.08 11.45 18.10
N GLY A 298 1.68 11.24 19.35
CA GLY A 298 1.80 12.27 20.38
C GLY A 298 3.28 12.44 20.74
N ALA A 299 3.63 13.57 21.32
CA ALA A 299 5.02 13.83 21.71
C ALA A 299 5.12 14.56 23.03
N THR A 300 6.09 14.19 23.85
CA THR A 300 6.47 14.90 25.07
C THR A 300 7.87 15.45 24.90
N VAL A 301 8.00 16.78 24.98
CA VAL A 301 9.28 17.48 25.04
C VAL A 301 9.68 17.58 26.50
N ALA A 302 10.85 17.04 26.84
CA ALA A 302 11.30 16.90 28.21
C ALA A 302 12.76 17.34 28.38
N VAL A 303 13.11 17.71 29.61
CA VAL A 303 14.50 17.77 30.07
C VAL A 303 14.88 16.39 30.61
N LEU A 304 15.98 15.85 30.10
CA LEU A 304 16.56 14.57 30.52
C LEU A 304 17.88 14.83 31.22
N GLY A 305 18.06 14.24 32.40
CA GLY A 305 19.33 14.31 33.12
C GLY A 305 20.42 13.43 32.48
N PRO A 306 21.65 13.46 33.01
CA PRO A 306 22.78 12.68 32.48
C PRO A 306 22.51 11.18 32.36
N GLY A 307 21.71 10.61 33.27
CA GLY A 307 21.26 9.21 33.25
C GLY A 307 20.07 8.91 32.33
N GLY A 308 19.57 9.88 31.56
CA GLY A 308 18.41 9.72 30.67
C GLY A 308 17.04 9.79 31.37
N PHE A 309 17.01 9.93 32.70
CA PHE A 309 15.78 10.12 33.45
C PHE A 309 15.15 11.48 33.16
N ARG A 310 13.82 11.51 33.04
CA ARG A 310 13.07 12.74 32.83
C ARG A 310 13.07 13.59 34.10
N VAL A 311 13.64 14.79 33.98
CA VAL A 311 13.72 15.80 35.05
C VAL A 311 12.52 16.74 35.01
N ALA A 312 12.07 17.13 33.81
CA ALA A 312 10.92 18.01 33.63
C ALA A 312 10.22 17.77 32.28
N THR A 313 8.93 18.09 32.20
CA THR A 313 8.18 18.17 30.94
C THR A 313 8.02 19.63 30.56
N LEU A 314 8.41 19.98 29.33
CA LEU A 314 8.35 21.33 28.78
C LEU A 314 7.07 21.57 27.96
N ALA A 315 6.68 20.58 27.16
CA ALA A 315 5.48 20.64 26.33
C ALA A 315 4.99 19.24 25.97
N THR A 316 3.70 19.12 25.67
CA THR A 316 3.10 17.91 25.14
C THR A 316 2.29 18.24 23.88
N LEU A 317 2.41 17.41 22.86
CA LEU A 317 1.58 17.41 21.66
C LEU A 317 0.65 16.18 21.69
N PRO A 318 -0.67 16.36 21.50
CA PRO A 318 -1.58 15.24 21.44
C PRO A 318 -1.34 14.41 20.17
N ALA A 319 -1.51 13.09 20.28
CA ALA A 319 -1.53 12.20 19.12
C ALA A 319 -2.74 12.52 18.23
N ARG A 320 -2.62 12.28 16.93
CA ARG A 320 -3.73 12.33 15.98
C ARG A 320 -4.01 10.91 15.48
N PRO A 321 -5.16 10.32 15.80
CA PRO A 321 -5.50 8.98 15.33
C PRO A 321 -5.42 8.86 13.81
N GLY A 322 -5.01 7.70 13.33
CA GLY A 322 -5.15 7.36 11.92
C GLY A 322 -6.62 7.30 11.50
N THR A 323 -6.87 7.30 10.20
CA THR A 323 -8.21 7.12 9.64
C THR A 323 -8.34 5.76 8.96
N PRO A 324 -9.46 5.03 9.14
CA PRO A 324 -9.61 3.71 8.54
C PRO A 324 -9.51 3.74 7.01
N VAL A 325 -8.90 2.70 6.43
CA VAL A 325 -8.97 2.42 5.00
C VAL A 325 -10.18 1.52 4.77
N ARG A 326 -11.09 1.94 3.89
CA ARG A 326 -12.30 1.19 3.55
C ARG A 326 -12.15 0.59 2.17
N THR A 327 -12.47 -0.69 2.04
CA THR A 327 -12.41 -1.45 0.80
C THR A 327 -13.77 -2.03 0.44
N MET A 328 -13.90 -2.52 -0.78
CA MET A 328 -15.09 -3.21 -1.27
C MET A 328 -15.09 -4.73 -1.00
N ILE A 329 -14.03 -5.25 -0.37
CA ILE A 329 -13.92 -6.68 -0.08
C ILE A 329 -15.02 -7.11 0.86
N ASP A 330 -15.77 -8.13 0.46
CA ASP A 330 -16.71 -8.80 1.32
C ASP A 330 -15.99 -9.97 2.02
N PRO A 331 -15.86 -9.95 3.36
CA PRO A 331 -15.17 -11.03 4.08
C PRO A 331 -15.77 -12.43 3.87
N ALA A 332 -17.08 -12.53 3.60
CA ALA A 332 -17.72 -13.81 3.32
C ALA A 332 -17.36 -14.31 1.90
N VAL A 333 -17.42 -13.43 0.89
CA VAL A 333 -17.00 -13.76 -0.48
C VAL A 333 -15.50 -14.10 -0.53
N GLN A 334 -14.66 -13.34 0.18
CA GLN A 334 -13.23 -13.60 0.31
C GLN A 334 -12.96 -14.99 0.93
N ARG A 335 -13.66 -15.36 2.00
CA ARG A 335 -13.53 -16.70 2.60
C ARG A 335 -13.99 -17.81 1.67
N ALA A 336 -15.07 -17.60 0.91
CA ALA A 336 -15.52 -18.57 -0.09
C ALA A 336 -14.47 -18.77 -1.20
N ALA A 337 -13.84 -17.69 -1.66
CA ALA A 337 -12.77 -17.73 -2.65
C ALA A 337 -11.51 -18.46 -2.13
N GLU A 338 -11.11 -18.17 -0.88
CA GLU A 338 -9.98 -18.86 -0.24
C GLU A 338 -10.27 -20.35 -0.02
N ALA A 339 -11.48 -20.70 0.43
CA ALA A 339 -11.90 -22.09 0.61
C ALA A 339 -11.92 -22.84 -0.73
N ALA A 340 -12.32 -22.19 -1.82
CA ALA A 340 -12.33 -22.77 -3.16
C ALA A 340 -10.93 -23.15 -3.66
N LEU A 341 -9.92 -22.36 -3.32
CA LEU A 341 -8.51 -22.58 -3.64
C LEU A 341 -7.77 -23.42 -2.58
N SER A 342 -8.43 -23.81 -1.49
CA SER A 342 -7.82 -24.58 -0.42
C SER A 342 -7.31 -25.94 -0.94
N GLY A 343 -6.05 -26.24 -0.67
CA GLY A 343 -5.41 -27.49 -1.05
C GLY A 343 -4.70 -27.46 -2.41
N GLU A 344 -4.90 -26.41 -3.21
CA GLU A 344 -4.17 -26.21 -4.47
C GLU A 344 -2.66 -26.18 -4.20
N LYS A 345 -1.89 -26.83 -5.07
CA LYS A 345 -0.44 -26.99 -4.97
C LYS A 345 0.31 -26.09 -5.94
N LYS A 346 -0.34 -25.72 -7.03
CA LYS A 346 0.18 -24.79 -8.04
C LYS A 346 -0.14 -23.35 -7.65
N SER A 347 0.51 -22.42 -8.33
CA SER A 347 0.19 -21.00 -8.19
C SER A 347 -1.20 -20.75 -8.78
N ALA A 348 -2.11 -20.19 -8.02
CA ALA A 348 -3.48 -20.01 -8.46
C ALA A 348 -4.09 -18.72 -7.93
N ALA A 349 -5.06 -18.20 -8.66
CA ALA A 349 -5.78 -16.99 -8.28
C ALA A 349 -7.29 -17.13 -8.55
N LEU A 350 -8.09 -16.44 -7.73
CA LEU A 350 -9.52 -16.26 -7.94
C LEU A 350 -9.89 -14.83 -7.60
N VAL A 351 -10.52 -14.14 -8.55
CA VAL A 351 -11.10 -12.81 -8.35
C VAL A 351 -12.61 -12.88 -8.53
N ALA A 352 -13.32 -12.16 -7.67
CA ALA A 352 -14.76 -11.96 -7.78
C ALA A 352 -15.09 -10.47 -7.68
N VAL A 353 -15.93 -10.00 -8.59
CA VAL A 353 -16.39 -8.62 -8.65
C VAL A 353 -17.92 -8.56 -8.69
N ASN A 354 -18.49 -7.49 -8.16
CA ASN A 354 -19.89 -7.18 -8.36
C ASN A 354 -20.07 -6.66 -9.79
N ALA A 355 -20.80 -7.39 -10.63
CA ALA A 355 -20.89 -7.09 -12.06
C ALA A 355 -21.52 -5.70 -12.31
N GLY A 356 -22.59 -5.37 -11.59
CA GLY A 356 -23.31 -4.10 -11.73
C GLY A 356 -22.55 -2.85 -11.27
N THR A 357 -21.51 -2.98 -10.43
CA THR A 357 -20.80 -1.83 -9.83
C THR A 357 -19.29 -1.81 -10.08
N GLY A 358 -18.69 -2.92 -10.51
CA GLY A 358 -17.23 -3.07 -10.64
C GLY A 358 -16.49 -3.17 -9.29
N ALA A 359 -17.21 -3.34 -8.18
CA ALA A 359 -16.61 -3.49 -6.86
C ALA A 359 -15.88 -4.84 -6.75
N VAL A 360 -14.60 -4.83 -6.36
CA VAL A 360 -13.80 -6.03 -6.08
C VAL A 360 -14.23 -6.60 -4.74
N LEU A 361 -14.93 -7.74 -4.77
CA LEU A 361 -15.50 -8.39 -3.59
C LEU A 361 -14.53 -9.39 -2.96
N ALA A 362 -13.73 -10.06 -3.79
CA ALA A 362 -12.66 -10.94 -3.35
C ALA A 362 -11.51 -10.93 -4.36
N ALA A 363 -10.29 -11.04 -3.84
CA ALA A 363 -9.08 -11.27 -4.63
C ALA A 363 -8.17 -12.19 -3.82
N VAL A 364 -7.87 -13.36 -4.35
CA VAL A 364 -7.11 -14.40 -3.68
C VAL A 364 -6.00 -14.88 -4.61
N SER A 365 -4.78 -14.92 -4.09
CA SER A 365 -3.62 -15.56 -4.70
C SER A 365 -3.10 -16.63 -3.74
N VAL A 366 -2.82 -17.83 -4.23
CA VAL A 366 -2.23 -18.93 -3.45
C VAL A 366 -0.98 -19.46 -4.15
N ASN A 367 0.02 -19.85 -3.35
CA ASN A 367 1.31 -20.39 -3.81
C ASN A 367 2.07 -19.51 -4.82
N SER A 368 1.84 -18.20 -4.82
CA SER A 368 2.50 -17.20 -5.69
C SER A 368 3.66 -16.45 -5.01
N GLY A 369 4.06 -16.85 -3.79
CA GLY A 369 5.02 -16.10 -2.98
C GLY A 369 4.46 -14.75 -2.54
N GLU A 370 5.26 -13.68 -2.66
CA GLU A 370 4.84 -12.30 -2.36
C GLU A 370 4.13 -11.62 -3.53
N PHE A 371 4.01 -12.29 -4.68
CA PHE A 371 3.40 -11.74 -5.88
C PHE A 371 1.86 -11.82 -5.81
N ASP A 372 1.19 -10.68 -6.00
CA ASP A 372 -0.27 -10.65 -6.12
C ASP A 372 -0.71 -11.01 -7.55
N GLN A 373 -0.79 -12.32 -7.79
CA GLN A 373 -1.24 -12.90 -9.05
C GLN A 373 -2.66 -12.44 -9.45
N ALA A 374 -3.54 -12.20 -8.49
CA ALA A 374 -4.95 -11.90 -8.73
C ALA A 374 -5.17 -10.50 -9.31
N ILE A 375 -4.43 -9.50 -8.81
CA ILE A 375 -4.65 -8.08 -9.14
C ILE A 375 -3.57 -7.53 -10.10
N ASP A 376 -2.30 -7.90 -9.90
CA ASP A 376 -1.16 -7.30 -10.59
C ASP A 376 -0.48 -8.26 -11.59
N GLY A 377 -0.94 -9.52 -11.63
CA GLY A 377 -0.38 -10.53 -12.50
C GLY A 377 -0.75 -10.37 -13.97
N GLY A 378 0.20 -10.59 -14.89
CA GLY A 378 -0.02 -10.59 -16.33
C GLY A 378 0.24 -11.96 -16.95
N PHE A 379 -0.80 -12.57 -17.51
CA PHE A 379 -0.77 -13.94 -18.04
C PHE A 379 -1.47 -14.02 -19.40
N PRO A 380 -1.04 -14.90 -20.31
CA PRO A 380 -1.81 -15.19 -21.51
C PRO A 380 -3.22 -15.70 -21.13
N PRO A 381 -4.31 -15.04 -21.55
CA PRO A 381 -5.68 -15.43 -21.18
C PRO A 381 -6.16 -16.72 -21.85
N GLY A 382 -5.48 -17.15 -22.93
CA GLY A 382 -5.89 -18.27 -23.76
C GLY A 382 -7.33 -18.11 -24.25
N SER A 383 -8.02 -19.23 -24.40
CA SER A 383 -9.38 -19.25 -24.98
C SER A 383 -10.45 -18.48 -24.19
N THR A 384 -10.17 -17.95 -23.00
CA THR A 384 -11.09 -16.98 -22.37
C THR A 384 -11.16 -15.66 -23.14
N PHE A 385 -10.11 -15.29 -23.86
CA PHE A 385 -10.06 -14.13 -24.75
C PHE A 385 -11.05 -14.21 -25.92
N LYS A 386 -11.51 -15.42 -26.27
CA LYS A 386 -12.52 -15.61 -27.32
C LYS A 386 -13.84 -14.89 -27.02
N VAL A 387 -14.11 -14.50 -25.76
CA VAL A 387 -15.22 -13.59 -25.43
C VAL A 387 -15.04 -12.23 -26.14
N ILE A 388 -13.83 -11.67 -26.10
CA ILE A 388 -13.47 -10.41 -26.77
C ILE A 388 -13.45 -10.62 -28.29
N THR A 389 -12.83 -11.70 -28.78
CA THR A 389 -12.82 -12.03 -30.21
C THR A 389 -14.23 -12.20 -30.77
N SER A 390 -15.13 -12.88 -30.03
CA SER A 390 -16.54 -13.01 -30.41
C SER A 390 -17.23 -11.65 -30.46
N ALA A 391 -17.00 -10.75 -29.51
CA ALA A 391 -17.56 -9.40 -29.56
C ALA A 391 -17.10 -8.62 -30.80
N ALA A 392 -15.82 -8.74 -31.20
CA ALA A 392 -15.29 -8.15 -32.43
C ALA A 392 -16.00 -8.72 -33.67
N LEU A 393 -16.08 -10.05 -33.78
CA LEU A 393 -16.75 -10.75 -34.89
C LEU A 393 -18.24 -10.39 -35.00
N LEU A 394 -18.94 -10.27 -33.86
CA LEU A 394 -20.34 -9.83 -33.80
C LEU A 394 -20.50 -8.40 -34.35
N GLY A 395 -19.54 -7.51 -34.07
CA GLY A 395 -19.49 -6.18 -34.66
C GLY A 395 -19.34 -6.17 -36.18
N HIS A 396 -18.80 -7.25 -36.75
CA HIS A 396 -18.63 -7.46 -38.19
C HIS A 396 -19.75 -8.33 -38.80
N GLY A 397 -20.86 -8.54 -38.08
CA GLY A 397 -22.03 -9.26 -38.58
C GLY A 397 -21.94 -10.79 -38.51
N ILE A 398 -20.90 -11.34 -37.87
CA ILE A 398 -20.79 -12.77 -37.61
C ILE A 398 -21.59 -13.12 -36.36
N THR A 399 -22.59 -13.99 -36.49
CA THR A 399 -23.50 -14.35 -35.39
C THR A 399 -23.16 -15.73 -34.82
N PRO A 400 -23.72 -16.14 -33.66
CA PRO A 400 -23.56 -17.50 -33.15
C PRO A 400 -24.02 -18.59 -34.14
N ALA A 401 -24.95 -18.27 -35.05
CA ALA A 401 -25.46 -19.17 -36.08
C ALA A 401 -24.62 -19.20 -37.36
N SER A 402 -23.67 -18.27 -37.53
CA SER A 402 -22.82 -18.22 -38.71
C SER A 402 -21.99 -19.51 -38.86
N PRO A 403 -21.67 -19.93 -40.09
CA PRO A 403 -20.85 -21.11 -40.33
C PRO A 403 -19.47 -20.98 -39.72
N ALA A 404 -18.97 -22.08 -39.16
CA ALA A 404 -17.58 -22.21 -38.73
C ALA A 404 -17.09 -23.64 -38.93
N SER A 405 -15.78 -23.81 -39.08
CA SER A 405 -15.14 -25.11 -39.19
C SER A 405 -13.98 -25.23 -38.20
N CYS A 406 -13.77 -26.43 -37.66
CA CYS A 406 -12.73 -26.68 -36.66
C CYS A 406 -11.76 -27.77 -37.15
N PRO A 407 -10.93 -27.48 -38.17
CA PRO A 407 -9.92 -28.44 -38.60
C PRO A 407 -8.89 -28.69 -37.47
N PRO A 408 -8.23 -29.85 -37.42
CA PRO A 408 -7.24 -30.15 -36.37
C PRO A 408 -6.05 -29.17 -36.31
N ALA A 409 -5.72 -28.55 -37.44
CA ALA A 409 -4.69 -27.52 -37.55
C ALA A 409 -5.06 -26.51 -38.65
N THR A 410 -4.51 -25.31 -38.55
CA THR A 410 -4.56 -24.28 -39.62
C THR A 410 -3.21 -23.59 -39.73
N THR A 411 -2.92 -23.01 -40.90
CA THR A 411 -1.66 -22.32 -41.17
C THR A 411 -1.94 -20.89 -41.57
N VAL A 412 -1.30 -19.94 -40.88
CA VAL A 412 -1.39 -18.50 -41.14
C VAL A 412 0.03 -17.96 -41.22
N ASP A 413 0.39 -17.29 -42.31
CA ASP A 413 1.74 -16.74 -42.57
C ASP A 413 2.89 -17.73 -42.30
N GLY A 414 2.66 -19.02 -42.58
CA GLY A 414 3.66 -20.09 -42.41
C GLY A 414 3.74 -20.69 -41.01
N GLU A 415 3.00 -20.15 -40.03
CA GLU A 415 2.89 -20.70 -38.67
C GLU A 415 1.73 -21.69 -38.56
N VAL A 416 1.97 -22.83 -37.90
CA VAL A 416 0.97 -23.90 -37.74
C VAL A 416 0.33 -23.81 -36.37
N PHE A 417 -0.97 -23.49 -36.36
CA PHE A 417 -1.78 -23.45 -35.15
C PHE A 417 -2.55 -24.75 -34.96
N ARG A 418 -2.65 -25.20 -33.71
CA ARG A 418 -3.35 -26.43 -33.34
C ARG A 418 -4.44 -26.18 -32.32
N ASN A 419 -5.38 -27.10 -32.39
CA ASN A 419 -6.44 -27.31 -31.43
C ASN A 419 -5.88 -27.95 -30.14
N ALA A 420 -6.39 -27.53 -28.98
CA ALA A 420 -5.80 -27.86 -27.68
C ALA A 420 -6.52 -29.01 -26.95
N GLU A 421 -7.76 -29.33 -27.34
CA GLU A 421 -8.65 -30.19 -26.55
C GLU A 421 -9.24 -31.37 -27.34
N GLY A 422 -8.73 -31.67 -28.54
CA GLY A 422 -9.26 -32.76 -29.38
C GLY A 422 -10.68 -32.48 -29.85
N GLU A 423 -10.93 -31.23 -30.22
CA GLU A 423 -12.23 -30.61 -30.44
C GLU A 423 -13.12 -31.40 -31.42
N ALA A 424 -14.39 -31.54 -31.06
CA ALA A 424 -15.39 -32.17 -31.92
C ALA A 424 -15.60 -31.35 -33.21
N PRO A 425 -16.08 -31.99 -34.30
CA PRO A 425 -16.48 -31.26 -35.50
C PRO A 425 -17.52 -30.18 -35.17
N VAL A 426 -17.27 -28.96 -35.62
CA VAL A 426 -18.18 -27.83 -35.47
C VAL A 426 -18.71 -27.39 -36.83
N SER A 427 -19.92 -26.85 -36.83
CA SER A 427 -20.59 -26.29 -38.01
C SER A 427 -20.99 -24.83 -37.84
N THR A 428 -20.99 -24.32 -36.60
CA THR A 428 -21.41 -22.96 -36.26
C THR A 428 -20.43 -22.29 -35.31
N VAL A 429 -20.42 -20.96 -35.29
CA VAL A 429 -19.64 -20.16 -34.33
C VAL A 429 -20.01 -20.50 -32.88
N LEU A 430 -21.30 -20.75 -32.60
CA LEU A 430 -21.75 -21.22 -31.28
C LEU A 430 -21.07 -22.53 -30.86
N GLN A 431 -21.02 -23.52 -31.75
CA GLN A 431 -20.32 -24.78 -31.49
C GLN A 431 -18.81 -24.57 -31.35
N ALA A 432 -18.19 -23.75 -32.21
CA ALA A 432 -16.78 -23.40 -32.10
C ALA A 432 -16.44 -22.77 -30.74
N PHE A 433 -17.30 -21.90 -30.21
CA PHE A 433 -17.10 -21.31 -28.88
C PHE A 433 -17.36 -22.32 -27.75
N THR A 434 -18.39 -23.16 -27.91
CA THR A 434 -18.77 -24.22 -26.95
C THR A 434 -17.63 -25.23 -26.75
N GLU A 435 -17.04 -25.70 -27.85
CA GLU A 435 -15.90 -26.63 -27.86
C GLU A 435 -14.55 -25.93 -27.71
N SER A 436 -14.54 -24.60 -27.60
CA SER A 436 -13.32 -23.81 -27.48
C SER A 436 -12.31 -23.99 -28.64
N CYS A 437 -12.78 -24.24 -29.86
CA CYS A 437 -11.94 -24.52 -31.02
C CYS A 437 -11.01 -23.36 -31.37
N ASN A 438 -9.69 -23.60 -31.46
CA ASN A 438 -8.72 -22.57 -31.82
C ASN A 438 -8.75 -22.25 -33.32
N THR A 439 -8.68 -23.27 -34.16
CA THR A 439 -8.58 -23.10 -35.62
C THR A 439 -9.80 -22.39 -36.20
N ALA A 440 -11.00 -22.63 -35.66
CA ALA A 440 -12.21 -21.91 -36.05
C ALA A 440 -12.11 -20.41 -35.78
N PHE A 441 -11.66 -20.01 -34.58
CA PHE A 441 -11.52 -18.61 -34.20
C PHE A 441 -10.40 -17.91 -34.98
N ILE A 442 -9.31 -18.63 -35.28
CA ILE A 442 -8.23 -18.13 -36.14
C ILE A 442 -8.76 -17.85 -37.55
N GLN A 443 -9.47 -18.81 -38.16
CA GLN A 443 -10.02 -18.65 -39.50
C GLN A 443 -11.06 -17.52 -39.57
N LEU A 444 -11.93 -17.40 -38.57
CA LEU A 444 -12.89 -16.31 -38.47
C LEU A 444 -12.20 -14.96 -38.32
N ALA A 445 -11.17 -14.86 -37.48
CA ALA A 445 -10.43 -13.62 -37.31
C ALA A 445 -9.71 -13.21 -38.60
N ALA A 446 -8.94 -14.11 -39.22
CA ALA A 446 -8.23 -13.85 -40.47
C ALA A 446 -9.16 -13.50 -41.63
N GLY A 447 -10.39 -14.03 -41.65
CA GLY A 447 -11.37 -13.76 -42.71
C GLY A 447 -12.18 -12.48 -42.54
N HIS A 448 -12.25 -11.92 -41.33
CA HIS A 448 -13.24 -10.87 -41.01
C HIS A 448 -12.69 -9.68 -40.22
N LEU A 449 -11.55 -9.82 -39.54
CA LEU A 449 -10.99 -8.81 -38.66
C LEU A 449 -9.70 -8.23 -39.25
N ALA A 450 -9.56 -6.91 -39.13
CA ALA A 450 -8.30 -6.23 -39.26
C ALA A 450 -7.52 -6.29 -37.94
N ARG A 451 -6.20 -6.07 -38.01
CA ARG A 451 -5.30 -6.07 -36.84
C ARG A 451 -5.72 -5.09 -35.73
N ALA A 452 -6.39 -3.98 -36.07
CA ALA A 452 -6.86 -3.02 -35.08
C ALA A 452 -8.13 -3.46 -34.31
N ASP A 453 -8.85 -4.46 -34.81
CA ASP A 453 -10.20 -4.78 -34.30
C ASP A 453 -10.14 -5.49 -32.94
N LEU A 454 -9.15 -6.36 -32.69
CA LEU A 454 -9.01 -7.02 -31.39
C LEU A 454 -8.58 -6.07 -30.26
N PRO A 455 -7.59 -5.18 -30.44
CA PRO A 455 -7.33 -4.10 -29.48
C PRO A 455 -8.56 -3.20 -29.25
N ALA A 456 -9.28 -2.84 -30.31
CA ALA A 456 -10.47 -2.00 -30.19
C ALA A 456 -11.60 -2.70 -29.41
N ALA A 457 -11.88 -3.96 -29.70
CA ALA A 457 -12.84 -4.77 -28.96
C ALA A 457 -12.42 -4.92 -27.49
N ALA A 458 -11.14 -5.20 -27.21
CA ALA A 458 -10.63 -5.29 -25.85
C ALA A 458 -10.82 -3.97 -25.07
N ALA A 459 -10.60 -2.82 -25.73
CA ALA A 459 -10.83 -1.51 -25.14
C ALA A 459 -12.32 -1.28 -24.77
N MET A 460 -13.28 -1.87 -25.50
CA MET A 460 -14.70 -1.82 -25.12
C MET A 460 -14.98 -2.53 -23.78
N PHE A 461 -14.20 -3.56 -23.44
CA PHE A 461 -14.23 -4.22 -22.13
C PHE A 461 -13.35 -3.53 -21.07
N GLY A 462 -12.73 -2.39 -21.41
CA GLY A 462 -11.90 -1.61 -20.49
C GLY A 462 -10.44 -2.07 -20.40
N VAL A 463 -10.04 -3.05 -21.22
CA VAL A 463 -8.67 -3.56 -21.28
C VAL A 463 -7.72 -2.51 -21.88
N GLY A 464 -6.46 -2.51 -21.45
CA GLY A 464 -5.46 -1.51 -21.86
C GLY A 464 -5.48 -0.24 -21.01
N ARG A 465 -6.33 -0.18 -19.97
CA ARG A 465 -6.33 0.90 -18.97
C ARG A 465 -5.67 0.41 -17.68
N SER A 466 -4.88 1.27 -17.03
CA SER A 466 -4.33 1.00 -15.70
C SER A 466 -5.40 1.17 -14.63
N PRO A 467 -5.74 0.13 -13.84
CA PRO A 467 -6.72 0.24 -12.77
C PRO A 467 -6.23 1.12 -11.61
N HIS A 468 -7.09 2.00 -11.10
CA HIS A 468 -6.81 2.82 -9.90
C HIS A 468 -7.47 2.22 -8.66
N LEU A 469 -6.91 1.13 -8.14
CA LEU A 469 -7.46 0.40 -7.00
C LEU A 469 -7.01 0.91 -5.64
N GLY A 470 -6.02 1.80 -5.62
CA GLY A 470 -5.29 2.15 -4.40
C GLY A 470 -4.14 1.18 -4.06
N LEU A 471 -3.86 0.24 -4.96
CA LEU A 471 -2.72 -0.66 -5.00
C LEU A 471 -2.22 -0.75 -6.45
N ALA A 472 -1.00 -1.28 -6.64
CA ALA A 472 -0.54 -1.69 -7.97
C ALA A 472 -1.53 -2.71 -8.56
N ALA A 473 -1.82 -2.56 -9.84
CA ALA A 473 -2.77 -3.40 -10.55
C ALA A 473 -2.50 -3.39 -12.05
N PHE A 474 -2.68 -4.54 -12.67
CA PHE A 474 -2.55 -4.71 -14.11
C PHE A 474 -3.92 -4.94 -14.73
N GLY A 475 -4.34 -4.06 -15.65
CA GLY A 475 -5.65 -4.12 -16.31
C GLY A 475 -5.70 -4.93 -17.61
N GLY A 476 -4.58 -5.56 -17.97
CA GLY A 476 -4.40 -6.26 -19.24
C GLY A 476 -3.84 -5.37 -20.36
N SER A 477 -3.25 -6.03 -21.36
CA SER A 477 -2.63 -5.43 -22.53
C SER A 477 -2.95 -6.28 -23.76
N VAL A 478 -3.48 -5.63 -24.80
CA VAL A 478 -3.72 -6.22 -26.13
C VAL A 478 -2.99 -5.36 -27.14
N PRO A 479 -1.70 -5.62 -27.39
CA PRO A 479 -0.94 -4.88 -28.40
C PRO A 479 -1.56 -5.09 -29.79
N GLN A 480 -1.42 -4.10 -30.67
CA GLN A 480 -1.79 -4.29 -32.06
C GLN A 480 -0.91 -5.40 -32.69
N PRO A 481 -1.51 -6.41 -33.35
CA PRO A 481 -0.77 -7.46 -34.02
C PRO A 481 0.22 -6.93 -35.08
N SER A 482 1.42 -7.51 -35.15
CA SER A 482 2.45 -7.12 -36.12
C SER A 482 2.15 -7.60 -37.54
N ASP A 483 1.50 -8.75 -37.65
CA ASP A 483 1.23 -9.51 -38.88
C ASP A 483 -0.01 -10.42 -38.67
N GLU A 484 -0.36 -11.25 -39.65
CA GLU A 484 -1.55 -12.11 -39.59
C GLU A 484 -1.36 -13.32 -38.67
N ALA A 485 -0.12 -13.81 -38.50
CA ALA A 485 0.18 -14.85 -37.51
C ALA A 485 -0.01 -14.33 -36.08
N ASP A 486 0.45 -13.11 -35.78
CA ASP A 486 0.22 -12.46 -34.48
C ASP A 486 -1.28 -12.16 -34.28
N LEU A 487 -2.03 -11.82 -35.35
CA LEU A 487 -3.50 -11.68 -35.27
C LEU A 487 -4.17 -13.01 -34.94
N ALA A 488 -3.75 -14.10 -35.59
CA ALA A 488 -4.24 -15.45 -35.33
C ALA A 488 -3.97 -15.88 -33.88
N ALA A 489 -2.75 -15.68 -33.38
CA ALA A 489 -2.40 -15.96 -31.99
C ALA A 489 -3.22 -15.09 -31.01
N THR A 490 -3.33 -13.79 -31.28
CA THR A 490 -4.13 -12.84 -30.48
C THR A 490 -5.60 -13.25 -30.42
N ALA A 491 -6.19 -13.69 -31.54
CA ALA A 491 -7.61 -14.09 -31.63
C ALA A 491 -8.00 -15.23 -30.67
N ILE A 492 -7.03 -16.04 -30.25
CA ILE A 492 -7.22 -17.13 -29.29
C ILE A 492 -6.61 -16.84 -27.92
N GLY A 493 -6.17 -15.59 -27.67
CA GLY A 493 -5.60 -15.15 -26.40
C GLY A 493 -4.17 -15.62 -26.16
N GLN A 494 -3.41 -15.89 -27.22
CA GLN A 494 -1.98 -16.19 -27.20
C GLN A 494 -1.17 -15.06 -27.85
N GLY A 495 0.13 -15.28 -28.05
CA GLY A 495 1.05 -14.26 -28.56
C GLY A 495 1.42 -13.24 -27.48
N ARG A 496 1.18 -11.95 -27.75
CA ARG A 496 1.59 -10.85 -26.87
C ARG A 496 0.49 -10.33 -25.94
N VAL A 497 -0.69 -10.97 -25.95
CA VAL A 497 -1.81 -10.60 -25.09
C VAL A 497 -1.54 -11.04 -23.65
N LEU A 498 -1.71 -10.12 -22.71
CA LEU A 498 -1.60 -10.41 -21.28
C LEU A 498 -2.82 -9.87 -20.54
N MET A 499 -3.35 -10.65 -19.62
CA MET A 499 -4.50 -10.30 -18.79
C MET A 499 -4.24 -10.68 -17.33
N SER A 500 -4.72 -9.87 -16.40
CA SER A 500 -4.83 -10.28 -15.00
C SER A 500 -6.14 -11.03 -14.76
N PRO A 501 -6.22 -11.87 -13.71
CA PRO A 501 -7.49 -12.42 -13.25
C PRO A 501 -8.52 -11.33 -12.95
N LEU A 502 -8.12 -10.20 -12.37
CA LEU A 502 -9.01 -9.04 -12.21
C LEU A 502 -9.55 -8.54 -13.55
N ALA A 503 -8.70 -8.35 -14.55
CA ALA A 503 -9.12 -7.89 -15.87
C ALA A 503 -10.12 -8.88 -16.50
N MET A 504 -9.88 -10.18 -16.40
CA MET A 504 -10.81 -11.21 -16.90
C MET A 504 -12.13 -11.22 -16.13
N ALA A 505 -12.14 -11.00 -14.81
CA ALA A 505 -13.38 -10.86 -14.04
C ALA A 505 -14.17 -9.61 -14.47
N MET A 506 -13.49 -8.51 -14.82
CA MET A 506 -14.13 -7.31 -15.36
C MET A 506 -14.66 -7.51 -16.79
N VAL A 507 -13.98 -8.29 -17.63
CA VAL A 507 -14.50 -8.72 -18.95
C VAL A 507 -15.79 -9.52 -18.76
N ALA A 508 -15.84 -10.44 -17.78
CA ALA A 508 -17.07 -11.18 -17.46
C ALA A 508 -18.20 -10.25 -16.97
N ALA A 509 -17.89 -9.26 -16.13
CA ALA A 509 -18.87 -8.28 -15.66
C ALA A 509 -19.47 -7.44 -16.79
N ALA A 510 -18.66 -7.02 -17.75
CA ALA A 510 -19.13 -6.28 -18.92
C ALA A 510 -19.92 -7.20 -19.88
N ALA A 511 -19.51 -8.47 -20.03
CA ALA A 511 -20.26 -9.45 -20.80
C ALA A 511 -21.65 -9.74 -20.21
N ASP A 512 -21.78 -9.73 -18.88
CA ASP A 512 -23.07 -9.89 -18.16
C ASP A 512 -23.97 -8.67 -18.29
N THR A 513 -23.43 -7.49 -17.96
CA THR A 513 -24.25 -6.28 -17.77
C THR A 513 -24.37 -5.42 -19.02
N GLY A 514 -23.55 -5.67 -20.05
CA GLY A 514 -23.35 -4.76 -21.17
C GLY A 514 -22.73 -3.42 -20.79
N THR A 515 -22.37 -3.20 -19.52
CA THR A 515 -21.81 -1.94 -19.04
C THR A 515 -20.38 -2.17 -18.58
N THR A 516 -19.44 -1.50 -19.24
CA THR A 516 -18.03 -1.58 -18.87
C THR A 516 -17.74 -0.57 -17.78
N ARG A 517 -17.22 -1.04 -16.64
CA ARG A 517 -16.85 -0.21 -15.50
C ARG A 517 -15.37 -0.32 -15.17
N SER A 518 -14.79 0.75 -14.63
CA SER A 518 -13.50 0.65 -13.96
C SER A 518 -13.65 -0.19 -12.68
N PRO A 519 -12.70 -1.08 -12.35
CA PRO A 519 -12.76 -1.83 -11.10
C PRO A 519 -12.56 -0.89 -9.88
N SER A 520 -13.19 -1.21 -8.75
CA SER A 520 -13.14 -0.43 -7.51
C SER A 520 -12.78 -1.29 -6.32
N LEU A 521 -11.73 -0.92 -5.59
CA LEU A 521 -11.29 -1.63 -4.38
C LEU A 521 -11.29 -0.71 -3.16
N VAL A 522 -10.45 0.32 -3.12
CA VAL A 522 -10.35 1.24 -1.97
C VAL A 522 -11.24 2.47 -2.17
N THR A 523 -12.08 2.76 -1.18
CA THR A 523 -12.94 3.95 -1.19
C THR A 523 -12.11 5.21 -1.01
N GLY A 524 -12.25 6.15 -1.95
CA GLY A 524 -11.56 7.44 -1.91
C GLY A 524 -10.04 7.35 -2.09
N ALA A 525 -9.55 6.31 -2.78
CA ALA A 525 -8.15 6.28 -3.21
C ALA A 525 -7.84 7.49 -4.12
N ALA A 526 -6.61 7.99 -4.07
CA ALA A 526 -6.20 9.10 -4.91
C ALA A 526 -6.32 8.71 -6.40
N GLY A 527 -7.02 9.52 -7.19
CA GLY A 527 -7.31 9.20 -8.60
C GLY A 527 -8.38 8.13 -8.80
N ALA A 528 -9.13 7.73 -7.76
CA ALA A 528 -10.16 6.70 -7.87
C ALA A 528 -11.32 7.15 -8.80
N SER A 529 -11.42 6.46 -9.93
CA SER A 529 -12.61 6.38 -10.80
C SER A 529 -13.29 5.01 -10.67
N GLY A 530 -13.04 4.29 -9.57
CA GLY A 530 -13.56 2.95 -9.35
C GLY A 530 -15.09 2.91 -9.43
N GLY A 531 -15.61 2.01 -10.28
CA GLY A 531 -17.03 1.82 -10.52
C GLY A 531 -17.65 2.80 -11.54
N THR A 532 -16.89 3.76 -12.09
CA THR A 532 -17.41 4.63 -13.15
C THR A 532 -17.67 3.82 -14.42
N VAL A 533 -18.74 4.16 -15.13
CA VAL A 533 -18.98 3.64 -16.47
C VAL A 533 -17.91 4.21 -17.41
N ILE A 534 -17.22 3.33 -18.13
CA ILE A 534 -16.16 3.68 -19.09
C ILE A 534 -16.47 3.21 -20.51
N GLY A 535 -17.57 2.46 -20.70
CA GLY A 535 -18.01 1.98 -21.99
C GLY A 535 -19.30 1.16 -21.87
N THR A 536 -19.84 0.75 -23.01
CA THR A 536 -21.01 -0.13 -23.12
C THR A 536 -20.84 -1.09 -24.29
N LEU A 537 -21.42 -2.27 -24.19
CA LEU A 537 -21.54 -3.23 -25.28
C LEU A 537 -22.95 -3.14 -25.90
N PRO A 538 -23.11 -3.38 -27.21
CA PRO A 538 -24.43 -3.48 -27.83
C PRO A 538 -25.27 -4.60 -27.18
N ALA A 539 -26.58 -4.35 -26.99
CA ALA A 539 -27.47 -5.33 -26.36
C ALA A 539 -27.53 -6.67 -27.11
N ALA A 540 -27.45 -6.66 -28.44
CA ALA A 540 -27.37 -7.87 -29.26
C ALA A 540 -26.08 -8.66 -28.96
N THR A 541 -24.93 -7.97 -28.86
CA THR A 541 -23.65 -8.59 -28.48
C THR A 541 -23.75 -9.26 -27.11
N VAL A 542 -24.36 -8.60 -26.13
CA VAL A 542 -24.57 -9.17 -24.79
C VAL A 542 -25.43 -10.44 -24.85
N SER A 543 -26.57 -10.38 -25.56
CA SER A 543 -27.46 -11.53 -25.74
C SER A 543 -26.74 -12.73 -26.40
N ASP A 544 -25.95 -12.47 -27.43
CA ASP A 544 -25.21 -13.52 -28.14
C ASP A 544 -24.09 -14.10 -27.26
N LEU A 545 -23.36 -13.26 -26.52
CA LEU A 545 -22.37 -13.72 -25.55
C LEU A 545 -23.01 -14.58 -24.44
N HIS A 546 -24.20 -14.22 -23.94
CA HIS A 546 -24.93 -15.03 -22.98
C HIS A 546 -25.27 -16.41 -23.55
N GLN A 547 -25.77 -16.48 -24.79
CA GLN A 547 -26.04 -17.76 -25.45
C GLN A 547 -24.77 -18.62 -25.56
N MET A 548 -23.67 -18.00 -25.99
CA MET A 548 -22.39 -18.68 -26.20
C MET A 548 -21.79 -19.18 -24.87
N MET A 549 -21.74 -18.34 -23.83
CA MET A 549 -21.21 -18.70 -22.51
C MET A 549 -22.09 -19.69 -21.73
N ALA A 550 -23.41 -19.66 -21.93
CA ALA A 550 -24.31 -20.69 -21.37
C ALA A 550 -24.05 -22.06 -22.01
N SER A 551 -23.80 -22.11 -23.32
CA SER A 551 -23.54 -23.36 -24.05
C SER A 551 -22.28 -24.07 -23.55
N VAL A 552 -21.23 -23.31 -23.19
CA VAL A 552 -19.99 -23.85 -22.61
C VAL A 552 -20.23 -24.62 -21.31
N VAL A 553 -21.10 -24.09 -20.43
CA VAL A 553 -21.45 -24.73 -19.16
C VAL A 553 -22.41 -25.91 -19.36
N ALA A 554 -23.37 -25.77 -20.27
CA ALA A 554 -24.40 -26.77 -20.49
C ALA A 554 -23.87 -28.05 -21.16
N ARG A 555 -22.94 -27.91 -22.12
CA ARG A 555 -22.50 -29.02 -22.98
C ARG A 555 -21.07 -28.92 -23.51
N GLY A 556 -20.38 -27.80 -23.28
CA GLY A 556 -19.03 -27.58 -23.78
C GLY A 556 -17.94 -27.88 -22.76
N THR A 557 -16.83 -27.16 -22.87
CA THR A 557 -15.61 -27.39 -22.08
C THR A 557 -15.75 -27.22 -20.56
N ALA A 558 -16.83 -26.59 -20.06
CA ALA A 558 -17.12 -26.48 -18.64
C ALA A 558 -18.24 -27.43 -18.17
N ALA A 559 -18.77 -28.27 -19.07
CA ALA A 559 -19.80 -29.25 -18.72
C ALA A 559 -19.26 -30.31 -17.76
N GLY A 560 -20.13 -30.77 -16.86
CA GLY A 560 -19.79 -31.81 -15.87
C GLY A 560 -18.87 -31.35 -14.73
N GLN A 561 -18.47 -30.07 -14.67
CA GLN A 561 -17.55 -29.55 -13.64
C GLN A 561 -18.23 -29.11 -12.34
N GLY A 562 -19.53 -29.38 -12.19
CA GLY A 562 -20.31 -29.06 -10.98
C GLY A 562 -20.71 -27.58 -10.84
N LEU A 563 -20.59 -26.78 -11.90
CA LEU A 563 -21.01 -25.38 -11.89
C LEU A 563 -22.53 -25.27 -11.62
N PRO A 564 -22.99 -24.43 -10.69
CA PRO A 564 -24.41 -24.27 -10.40
C PRO A 564 -25.21 -23.76 -11.61
N GLY A 565 -26.51 -24.07 -11.64
CA GLY A 565 -27.43 -23.51 -12.64
C GLY A 565 -27.43 -21.97 -12.65
N GLY A 566 -27.61 -21.41 -13.86
CA GLY A 566 -27.53 -19.96 -14.09
C GLY A 566 -26.09 -19.42 -14.18
N THR A 567 -25.09 -20.29 -14.27
CA THR A 567 -23.70 -19.89 -14.53
C THR A 567 -23.46 -19.76 -16.03
N TYR A 568 -22.82 -18.66 -16.43
CA TYR A 568 -22.30 -18.41 -17.76
C TYR A 568 -20.78 -18.40 -17.66
N ALA A 569 -20.07 -19.15 -18.50
CA ALA A 569 -18.61 -19.22 -18.38
C ALA A 569 -17.90 -19.45 -19.71
N LYS A 570 -16.60 -19.20 -19.71
CA LYS A 570 -15.67 -19.61 -20.75
C LYS A 570 -14.41 -20.19 -20.12
N THR A 571 -13.99 -21.37 -20.58
CA THR A 571 -12.69 -21.95 -20.22
C THR A 571 -11.57 -21.35 -21.07
N GLY A 572 -10.34 -21.42 -20.57
CA GLY A 572 -9.14 -21.13 -21.33
C GLY A 572 -8.00 -22.06 -20.98
N THR A 573 -7.16 -22.29 -21.96
CA THR A 573 -5.89 -23.02 -21.86
C THR A 573 -4.88 -22.19 -22.65
N ALA A 574 -3.74 -21.87 -22.06
CA ALA A 574 -2.70 -21.08 -22.71
C ALA A 574 -1.32 -21.71 -22.51
N GLU A 575 -0.63 -22.01 -23.60
CA GLU A 575 0.73 -22.53 -23.57
C GLU A 575 1.74 -21.36 -23.49
N TYR A 576 2.82 -21.55 -22.73
CA TYR A 576 3.84 -20.50 -22.55
C TYR A 576 5.24 -21.06 -22.28
N GLY A 577 6.24 -20.19 -22.45
CA GLY A 577 7.65 -20.49 -22.24
C GLY A 577 8.33 -21.07 -23.48
N THR A 578 9.49 -21.69 -23.27
CA THR A 578 10.36 -22.22 -24.33
C THR A 578 10.72 -23.71 -24.14
N GLY A 579 10.11 -24.37 -23.14
CA GLY A 579 10.36 -25.77 -22.83
C GLY A 579 9.60 -26.75 -23.73
N THR A 580 9.92 -28.04 -23.63
CA THR A 580 9.23 -29.12 -24.34
C THR A 580 8.83 -30.23 -23.36
N PRO A 581 7.53 -30.49 -23.11
CA PRO A 581 6.39 -29.70 -23.60
C PRO A 581 6.36 -28.29 -23.00
N LEU A 582 5.62 -27.39 -23.65
CA LEU A 582 5.35 -26.06 -23.11
C LEU A 582 4.57 -26.17 -21.79
N LYS A 583 4.73 -25.17 -20.93
CA LYS A 583 3.91 -25.07 -19.72
C LYS A 583 2.52 -24.57 -20.10
N THR A 584 1.52 -24.89 -19.29
CA THR A 584 0.12 -24.57 -19.58
C THR A 584 -0.53 -23.85 -18.41
N ASP A 585 -1.19 -22.73 -18.69
CA ASP A 585 -2.05 -22.04 -17.74
C ASP A 585 -3.52 -22.42 -18.00
N ALA A 586 -4.24 -22.75 -16.93
CA ALA A 586 -5.65 -23.09 -16.96
C ALA A 586 -6.50 -21.92 -16.46
N TRP A 587 -7.57 -21.61 -17.19
CA TRP A 587 -8.45 -20.50 -16.91
C TRP A 587 -9.92 -20.91 -16.91
N LEU A 588 -10.71 -20.25 -16.07
CA LEU A 588 -12.15 -20.17 -16.23
C LEU A 588 -12.64 -18.81 -15.77
N MET A 589 -13.41 -18.13 -16.61
CA MET A 589 -14.04 -16.84 -16.30
C MET A 589 -15.53 -16.91 -16.58
N GLY A 590 -16.32 -16.08 -15.91
CA GLY A 590 -17.77 -16.12 -16.05
C GLY A 590 -18.52 -15.29 -15.03
N PHE A 591 -19.82 -15.49 -14.99
CA PHE A 591 -20.71 -14.81 -14.05
C PHE A 591 -21.92 -15.68 -13.66
N ARG A 592 -22.48 -15.38 -12.49
CA ARG A 592 -23.73 -15.96 -11.98
C ARG A 592 -24.40 -14.95 -11.05
N GLY A 593 -25.65 -14.60 -11.32
CA GLY A 593 -26.30 -13.50 -10.62
C GLY A 593 -25.47 -12.22 -10.79
N ASN A 594 -25.28 -11.44 -9.72
CA ASN A 594 -24.51 -10.19 -9.79
C ASN A 594 -23.00 -10.37 -9.49
N ILE A 595 -22.48 -11.61 -9.57
CA ILE A 595 -21.07 -11.93 -9.31
C ILE A 595 -20.43 -12.35 -10.63
N ALA A 596 -19.44 -11.58 -11.07
CA ALA A 596 -18.53 -11.97 -12.13
C ALA A 596 -17.19 -12.42 -11.52
N PHE A 597 -16.54 -13.42 -12.13
CA PHE A 597 -15.37 -14.07 -11.57
C PHE A 597 -14.37 -14.49 -12.64
N ALA A 598 -13.13 -14.68 -12.21
CA ALA A 598 -12.10 -15.36 -12.97
C ALA A 598 -11.21 -16.19 -12.04
N ALA A 599 -10.92 -17.42 -12.46
CA ALA A 599 -9.98 -18.33 -11.82
C ALA A 599 -8.84 -18.68 -12.78
N LEU A 600 -7.62 -18.75 -12.25
CA LEU A 600 -6.39 -19.08 -12.96
C LEU A 600 -5.60 -20.09 -12.13
N VAL A 601 -5.09 -21.14 -12.77
CA VAL A 601 -4.04 -22.01 -12.23
C VAL A 601 -2.86 -22.01 -13.19
N VAL A 602 -1.71 -21.57 -12.71
CA VAL A 602 -0.47 -21.42 -13.50
C VAL A 602 0.30 -22.74 -13.49
N ASP A 603 0.92 -23.07 -14.62
CA ASP A 603 1.67 -24.33 -14.80
C ASP A 603 0.81 -25.56 -14.41
N SER A 604 -0.46 -25.51 -14.84
CA SER A 604 -1.46 -26.55 -14.66
C SER A 604 -1.09 -27.81 -15.43
N SER A 605 -1.44 -28.97 -14.87
CA SER A 605 -1.35 -30.27 -15.54
C SER A 605 -2.55 -30.58 -16.44
N GLY A 606 -3.55 -29.69 -16.50
CA GLY A 606 -4.78 -29.89 -17.27
C GLY A 606 -5.42 -28.59 -17.73
N ASN A 607 -6.49 -28.72 -18.51
CA ASN A 607 -7.18 -27.60 -19.17
C ASN A 607 -8.07 -26.80 -18.19
N GLY A 608 -8.53 -25.64 -18.66
CA GLY A 608 -9.38 -24.72 -17.89
C GLY A 608 -10.62 -25.35 -17.25
N GLY A 609 -11.34 -26.22 -17.98
CA GLY A 609 -12.56 -26.87 -17.48
C GLY A 609 -12.30 -27.78 -16.28
N PRO A 610 -11.56 -28.90 -16.44
CA PRO A 610 -11.28 -29.83 -15.34
C PRO A 610 -10.48 -29.25 -14.18
N THR A 611 -9.67 -28.21 -14.43
CA THR A 611 -8.84 -27.58 -13.40
C THR A 611 -9.58 -26.49 -12.65
N CYS A 612 -10.09 -25.48 -13.36
CA CYS A 612 -10.72 -24.30 -12.75
C CYS A 612 -12.23 -24.47 -12.51
N GLY A 613 -12.91 -25.34 -13.25
CA GLY A 613 -14.34 -25.63 -13.08
C GLY A 613 -14.70 -26.07 -11.66
N PRO A 614 -14.06 -27.10 -11.09
CA PRO A 614 -14.31 -27.53 -9.71
C PRO A 614 -13.97 -26.45 -8.67
N ILE A 615 -12.95 -25.62 -8.92
CA ILE A 615 -12.62 -24.47 -8.06
C ILE A 615 -13.78 -23.48 -8.04
N VAL A 616 -14.26 -23.07 -9.22
CA VAL A 616 -15.35 -22.11 -9.35
C VAL A 616 -16.68 -22.69 -8.83
N ALA A 617 -16.94 -23.98 -9.03
CA ALA A 617 -18.10 -24.66 -8.47
C ALA A 617 -18.12 -24.57 -6.93
N ARG A 618 -16.97 -24.87 -6.27
CA ARG A 618 -16.83 -24.70 -4.81
C ARG A 618 -17.00 -23.25 -4.38
N PHE A 619 -16.43 -22.30 -5.12
CA PHE A 619 -16.57 -20.87 -4.84
C PHE A 619 -18.05 -20.44 -4.86
N LEU A 620 -18.74 -20.70 -5.98
CA LEU A 620 -20.14 -20.31 -6.15
C LEU A 620 -21.07 -21.02 -5.16
N GLY A 621 -20.78 -22.28 -4.80
CA GLY A 621 -21.52 -23.01 -3.78
C GLY A 621 -21.24 -22.55 -2.34
N GLY A 622 -20.12 -21.86 -2.11
CA GLY A 622 -19.74 -21.31 -0.81
C GLY A 622 -20.13 -19.84 -0.59
N LEU A 623 -20.74 -19.19 -1.59
CA LEU A 623 -21.23 -17.81 -1.46
C LEU A 623 -22.39 -17.73 -0.45
N PRO A 624 -22.49 -16.63 0.33
CA PRO A 624 -23.68 -16.39 1.14
C PRO A 624 -24.91 -16.23 0.22
N GLY A 625 -26.03 -16.82 0.65
CA GLY A 625 -27.30 -16.85 -0.09
C GLY A 625 -28.02 -15.52 -0.18
#